data_AF-I7LJC7-F1
#
_entry.id   AF-I7LJC7-F1
#
_cell.length_a   1.000
_cell.length_b   1.000
_cell.length_c   1.000
_cell.angle_alpha   90.00
_cell.angle_beta   90.00
_cell.angle_gamma   90.00
#
_symmetry.space_group_name_H-M   'P 1'
#
loop_
_entity.id
_entity.type
_entity.pdbx_description
1 polymer ?
#
loop_
_entity_poly.entity_id
_entity_poly.type
_entity_poly.pdbx_seq_one_letter_code
_entity_poly.pdbx_strand_id
1 'polypeptide(L)'
;MLWSIGTVSPLPARLHRQMSMIPGVQDRPAIISADAAYDAREIRQYNRKRGIKTNIPVNKRSRKQPKRGRPIRFNLELYKKRSAVERFFSWIEAFKKIVPR
;
A
#
# COMPACT_ATOMS: atom_id res chain seq x y z
N MET A 1 24.56 -25.32 39.00
CA MET A 1 23.54 -25.48 37.95
C MET A 1 23.04 -24.08 37.57
N LEU A 2 23.65 -23.46 36.55
CA LEU A 2 23.24 -22.16 36.02
C LEU A 2 22.20 -22.37 34.90
N TRP A 3 21.09 -21.63 34.94
CA TRP A 3 20.12 -21.54 33.85
C TRP A 3 20.55 -20.45 32.87
N SER A 4 20.85 -20.84 31.62
CA SER A 4 21.23 -19.94 30.53
C SER A 4 20.07 -19.09 30.05
N ILE A 5 20.31 -17.78 30.01
CA ILE A 5 19.49 -16.75 29.36
C ILE A 5 19.53 -17.02 27.85
N GLY A 6 18.38 -17.36 27.27
CA GLY A 6 18.23 -17.51 25.83
C GLY A 6 18.41 -16.17 25.13
N THR A 7 19.52 -16.02 24.42
CA THR A 7 19.73 -14.99 23.40
C THR A 7 18.63 -15.09 22.34
N VAL A 8 17.81 -14.04 22.24
CA VAL A 8 16.92 -13.82 21.10
C VAL A 8 17.80 -13.70 19.86
N SER A 9 17.87 -14.78 19.08
CA SER A 9 18.57 -14.78 17.80
C SER A 9 17.86 -13.81 16.85
N PRO A 10 18.56 -12.85 16.21
CA PRO A 10 17.95 -12.02 15.19
C PRO A 10 17.57 -12.93 14.03
N LEU A 11 16.27 -13.02 13.72
CA LEU A 11 15.79 -13.77 12.57
C LEU A 11 16.56 -13.31 11.32
N PRO A 12 17.13 -14.24 10.53
CA PRO A 12 17.85 -13.88 9.32
C PRO A 12 16.88 -13.21 8.35
N ALA A 13 17.36 -12.21 7.61
CA ALA A 13 16.64 -11.38 6.64
C ALA A 13 16.02 -12.13 5.42
N ARG A 14 15.80 -13.44 5.56
CA ARG A 14 15.43 -14.41 4.55
C ARG A 14 13.94 -14.79 4.60
N LEU A 15 13.06 -13.85 4.96
CA LEU A 15 11.60 -14.03 4.87
C LEU A 15 10.93 -13.03 3.91
N HIS A 16 11.72 -12.27 3.14
CA HIS A 16 11.18 -11.27 2.21
C HIS A 16 10.93 -11.79 0.79
N ARG A 17 11.19 -13.08 0.52
CA ARG A 17 11.21 -13.63 -0.85
C ARG A 17 10.40 -14.93 -0.97
N GLN A 18 9.10 -14.89 -0.65
CA GLN A 18 8.20 -16.03 -0.89
C GLN A 18 6.95 -15.67 -1.71
N MET A 19 6.81 -14.42 -2.17
CA MET A 19 5.63 -13.98 -2.95
C MET A 19 5.87 -13.92 -4.48
N SER A 20 7.03 -14.37 -4.97
CA SER A 20 7.43 -14.22 -6.39
C SER A 20 7.22 -15.49 -7.23
N MET A 21 6.25 -16.35 -6.89
CA MET A 21 6.02 -17.60 -7.64
C MET A 21 5.12 -17.47 -8.88
N ILE A 22 4.70 -16.25 -9.23
CA ILE A 22 3.99 -16.00 -10.51
C ILE A 22 5.03 -15.48 -11.52
N PRO A 23 5.50 -16.31 -12.47
CA PRO A 23 6.46 -15.87 -13.47
C PRO A 23 5.89 -14.68 -14.27
N GLY A 24 6.65 -13.58 -14.33
CA GLY A 24 6.25 -12.35 -15.02
C GLY A 24 5.68 -11.22 -14.14
N VAL A 25 5.49 -11.45 -12.84
CA VAL A 25 5.08 -10.37 -11.91
C VAL A 25 6.31 -9.54 -11.52
N GLN A 26 6.26 -8.23 -11.76
CA GLN A 26 7.28 -7.31 -11.24
C GLN A 26 7.20 -7.27 -9.71
N ASP A 27 8.34 -7.45 -9.04
CA ASP A 27 8.48 -7.31 -7.58
C ASP A 27 8.06 -5.92 -7.06
N ARG A 28 7.97 -4.93 -7.95
CA ARG A 28 7.51 -3.57 -7.65
C ARG A 28 6.45 -3.11 -8.66
N PRO A 29 5.36 -2.49 -8.20
CA PRO A 29 4.38 -1.91 -9.10
C PRO A 29 4.95 -0.64 -9.76
N ALA A 30 4.61 -0.43 -11.03
CA ALA A 30 4.95 0.82 -11.73
C ALA A 30 4.13 2.02 -11.23
N ILE A 31 2.87 1.77 -10.83
CA ILE A 31 1.92 2.78 -10.35
C ILE A 31 1.15 2.22 -9.15
N ILE A 32 0.98 3.04 -8.11
CA ILE A 32 0.08 2.76 -6.98
C ILE A 32 -1.04 3.81 -7.00
N SER A 33 -2.29 3.35 -7.03
CA SER A 33 -3.50 4.16 -6.85
C SER A 33 -4.11 3.87 -5.48
N ALA A 34 -4.39 4.90 -4.67
CA ALA A 34 -5.02 4.76 -3.36
C ALA A 34 -5.87 5.99 -3.02
N ASP A 35 -6.67 5.90 -1.97
CA ASP A 35 -7.54 6.99 -1.51
C ASP A 35 -6.78 8.20 -1.00
N ALA A 36 -7.49 9.34 -0.97
CA ALA A 36 -7.02 10.56 -0.35
C ALA A 36 -6.57 10.37 1.11
N ALA A 37 -7.16 9.42 1.85
CA ALA A 37 -6.74 9.11 3.23
C ALA A 37 -5.26 8.71 3.33
N TYR A 38 -4.68 8.17 2.25
CA TYR A 38 -3.28 7.76 2.15
C TYR A 38 -2.35 8.88 1.63
N ASP A 39 -2.80 10.15 1.60
CA ASP A 39 -1.97 11.30 1.22
C ASP A 39 -0.97 11.72 2.33
N ALA A 40 -0.20 10.76 2.84
CA ALA A 40 0.88 10.99 3.79
C ALA A 40 2.19 11.34 3.07
N ARG A 41 3.05 12.13 3.73
CA ARG A 41 4.36 12.50 3.18
C ARG A 41 5.26 11.28 3.11
N GLU A 42 5.20 10.43 4.11
CA GLU A 42 5.98 9.21 4.31
C GLU A 42 5.70 8.21 3.18
N ILE A 43 4.41 8.00 2.84
CA ILE A 43 3.98 7.15 1.72
C ILE A 43 4.53 7.67 0.39
N ARG A 44 4.38 8.97 0.13
CA ARG A 44 4.88 9.58 -1.12
C ARG A 44 6.41 9.51 -1.23
N GLN A 45 7.13 9.72 -0.12
CA GLN A 45 8.58 9.60 -0.09
C GLN A 45 9.03 8.16 -0.31
N TYR A 46 8.38 7.18 0.33
CA TYR A 46 8.65 5.76 0.13
C TYR A 46 8.49 5.36 -1.34
N ASN A 47 7.37 5.72 -1.96
CA ASN A 47 7.12 5.44 -3.37
C ASN A 47 8.15 6.11 -4.29
N ARG A 48 8.48 7.38 -4.02
CA ARG A 48 9.49 8.12 -4.80
C ARG A 48 10.87 7.46 -4.72
N LYS A 49 11.31 7.05 -3.53
CA LYS A 49 12.59 6.35 -3.33
C LYS A 49 12.65 5.02 -4.10
N ARG A 50 11.50 4.35 -4.29
CA ARG A 50 11.38 3.05 -4.98
C ARG A 50 11.12 3.19 -6.49
N GLY A 51 10.95 4.41 -7.00
CA GLY A 51 10.61 4.65 -8.41
C GLY A 51 9.15 4.37 -8.77
N ILE A 52 8.26 4.29 -7.77
CA ILE A 52 6.85 3.95 -7.95
C ILE A 52 6.04 5.23 -8.20
N LYS A 53 5.29 5.30 -9.30
CA LYS A 53 4.41 6.45 -9.57
C LYS A 53 3.22 6.42 -8.61
N THR A 54 2.97 7.54 -7.95
CA THR A 54 1.89 7.65 -6.96
C THR A 54 0.68 8.36 -7.57
N ASN A 55 -0.43 7.64 -7.75
CA ASN A 55 -1.72 8.17 -8.19
C ASN A 55 -2.69 8.27 -6.98
N ILE A 56 -2.30 9.07 -6.00
CA ILE A 56 -3.09 9.33 -4.79
C ILE A 56 -3.58 10.77 -4.85
N PRO A 57 -4.90 11.02 -4.80
CA PRO A 57 -5.43 12.38 -4.78
C PRO A 57 -5.02 13.08 -3.48
N VAL A 58 -4.97 14.41 -3.52
CA VAL A 58 -4.63 15.19 -2.34
C VAL A 58 -5.78 15.16 -1.33
N ASN A 59 -5.48 14.93 -0.05
CA ASN A 59 -6.48 14.98 1.00
C ASN A 59 -6.91 16.42 1.29
N LYS A 60 -8.03 16.85 0.71
CA LYS A 60 -8.59 18.20 0.93
C LYS A 60 -9.01 18.42 2.39
N ARG A 61 -9.48 17.38 3.10
CA ARG A 61 -9.97 17.50 4.48
C ARG A 61 -8.86 17.80 5.48
N SER A 62 -7.66 17.27 5.23
CA SER A 62 -6.47 17.49 6.08
C SER A 62 -5.64 18.70 5.64
N ARG A 63 -5.97 19.32 4.50
CA ARG A 63 -5.11 20.33 3.86
C ARG A 63 -5.63 21.75 4.10
N LYS A 64 -4.93 22.48 4.97
CA LYS A 64 -5.13 23.94 5.16
C LYS A 64 -4.34 24.79 4.15
N GLN A 65 -3.21 24.28 3.63
CA GLN A 65 -2.31 25.03 2.75
C GLN A 65 -1.75 24.17 1.60
N PRO A 66 -1.35 24.78 0.46
CA PRO A 66 -0.68 24.03 -0.60
C PRO A 66 0.65 23.42 -0.15
N LYS A 67 0.93 22.13 -0.47
CA LYS A 67 2.26 21.55 -0.25
C LYS A 67 3.29 22.33 -1.09
N ARG A 68 4.37 22.80 -0.45
CA ARG A 68 5.51 23.43 -1.14
C ARG A 68 6.22 22.39 -2.03
N GLY A 69 6.68 22.83 -3.20
CA GLY A 69 7.47 22.02 -4.13
C GLY A 69 6.71 21.56 -5.38
N ARG A 70 7.19 20.47 -5.99
CA ARG A 70 6.69 19.97 -7.28
C ARG A 70 5.19 19.60 -7.20
N PRO A 71 4.35 20.09 -8.12
CA PRO A 71 2.94 19.72 -8.18
C PRO A 71 2.74 18.20 -8.26
N ILE A 72 1.74 17.70 -7.53
CA ILE A 72 1.35 16.29 -7.55
C ILE A 72 0.57 16.04 -8.85
N ARG A 73 1.07 15.12 -9.69
CA ARG A 73 0.34 14.65 -10.87
C ARG A 73 -0.69 13.60 -10.42
N PHE A 74 -1.95 13.83 -10.77
CA PHE A 74 -3.05 12.92 -10.50
C PHE A 74 -3.76 12.58 -11.81
N ASN A 75 -3.99 11.29 -12.05
CA ASN A 75 -4.69 10.79 -13.23
C ASN A 75 -6.04 10.21 -12.78
N LEU A 76 -7.12 10.92 -13.16
CA LEU A 76 -8.48 10.56 -12.80
C LEU A 76 -8.92 9.24 -13.46
N GLU A 77 -8.52 8.98 -14.70
CA GLU A 77 -8.88 7.75 -15.41
C GLU A 77 -8.28 6.50 -14.76
N LEU A 78 -7.03 6.58 -14.32
CA LEU A 78 -6.41 5.50 -13.55
C LEU A 78 -7.03 5.35 -12.16
N TYR A 79 -7.55 6.43 -11.57
CA TYR A 79 -8.20 6.41 -10.27
C TYR A 79 -9.57 5.70 -10.34
N LYS A 80 -10.36 5.96 -11.39
CA LYS A 80 -11.68 5.32 -11.61
C LYS A 80 -11.62 3.79 -11.64
N LYS A 81 -10.52 3.22 -12.16
CA LYS A 81 -10.29 1.77 -12.22
C LYS A 81 -10.27 1.10 -10.84
N ARG A 82 -10.00 1.85 -9.76
CA ARG A 82 -10.02 1.34 -8.38
C ARG A 82 -11.42 0.89 -7.93
N SER A 83 -12.49 1.49 -8.47
CA SER A 83 -13.88 1.15 -8.11
C SER A 83 -14.25 -0.31 -8.36
N ALA A 84 -13.60 -0.97 -9.32
CA ALA A 84 -13.79 -2.39 -9.58
C ALA A 84 -13.26 -3.24 -8.42
N VAL A 85 -12.09 -2.87 -7.90
CA VAL A 85 -11.46 -3.54 -6.75
C VAL A 85 -12.29 -3.31 -5.49
N GLU A 86 -12.77 -2.09 -5.25
CA GLU A 86 -13.65 -1.78 -4.11
C GLU A 86 -14.96 -2.55 -4.14
N ARG A 87 -15.60 -2.63 -5.31
CA ARG A 87 -16.84 -3.41 -5.49
C ARG A 87 -16.60 -4.89 -5.27
N PHE A 88 -15.48 -5.42 -5.76
CA PHE A 88 -15.10 -6.81 -5.55
C PHE A 88 -14.93 -7.14 -4.05
N PHE A 89 -14.20 -6.30 -3.30
CA PHE A 89 -14.05 -6.52 -1.85
C PHE A 89 -15.37 -6.32 -1.09
N SER A 90 -16.18 -5.33 -1.47
CA SER A 90 -17.52 -5.12 -0.88
C SER A 90 -18.43 -6.33 -1.09
N TRP A 91 -18.36 -6.93 -2.29
CA TRP A 91 -19.11 -8.15 -2.62
C TRP A 91 -18.64 -9.32 -1.75
N ILE A 92 -17.32 -9.53 -1.60
CA ILE A 92 -16.77 -10.57 -0.69
C ILE A 92 -17.23 -10.37 0.76
N GLU A 93 -17.13 -9.14 1.28
CA GLU A 93 -17.55 -8.83 2.65
C GLU A 93 -19.07 -9.04 2.86
N ALA A 94 -19.88 -8.85 1.82
CA ALA A 94 -21.30 -9.17 1.89
C ALA A 94 -21.55 -10.66 2.13
N PHE A 95 -20.78 -11.58 1.53
CA PHE A 95 -20.93 -13.02 1.78
C PHE A 95 -20.43 -13.45 3.15
N LYS A 96 -19.40 -12.80 3.70
CA LYS A 96 -18.95 -13.08 5.07
C LYS A 96 -20.04 -12.82 6.10
N LYS A 97 -20.93 -11.85 5.86
CA LYS A 97 -22.10 -11.58 6.72
C LYS A 97 -23.17 -12.67 6.66
N ILE A 98 -23.16 -13.52 5.64
CA ILE A 98 -24.15 -14.57 5.43
C ILE A 98 -23.73 -15.88 6.15
N VAL A 99 -22.48 -15.99 6.62
CA VAL A 99 -22.03 -17.13 7.42
C VAL A 99 -22.49 -16.92 8.87
N PRO A 100 -23.49 -17.66 9.38
CA PRO A 100 -23.80 -17.65 10.81
C PRO A 100 -22.61 -18.21 11.58
N ARG A 101 -22.38 -17.63 12.76
CA ARG A 101 -21.24 -17.92 13.64
C ARG A 101 -21.32 -19.30 14.27
#